data_AF-A0A0D7A0B7-F1
#
_entry.id   AF-A0A0D7A0B7-F1
#
_cell.length_a   1.000
_cell.length_b   1.000
_cell.length_c   1.000
_cell.angle_alpha   90.00
_cell.angle_beta   90.00
_cell.angle_gamma   90.00
#
_symmetry.space_group_name_H-M   'P 1'
#
loop_
_entity.id
_entity.type
_entity.pdbx_description
1 polymer ?
#
loop_
_entity_poly.entity_id
_entity_poly.type
_entity_poly.pdbx_seq_one_letter_code
_entity_poly.pdbx_strand_id
1 'polypeptide(L)'
;MSQQASSLGTEPPWCGWIETTGDALLILEAARRGLIPRVTRRLVEAERKLITSGSVFVFDEDESGIKRWTDGFFWSPSRILGNFLLYRETDKKSGSHRSGRQSDARHSSPEVGRKAGQTTSRTRGDASLLGSDKSQRTLVGSLTDTFKFKQGGLMKKTFSLTIGGVAQHLISYYKVEDVEQGRLRSPSSLPELASLSISPEYLDKEHFRNPPKIEAGPDGLPRYVGEPDELDGSSSLSDAASVSPALLSEPQLVETSTPSTKRAKRYEPYDSSKRPRKQ
;
A
#
# COMPACT_ATOMS: atom_id res chain seq x y z
N MET A 1 43.17 -4.66 5.68
CA MET A 1 41.86 -5.29 5.95
C MET A 1 41.30 -4.65 7.21
N SER A 2 40.59 -3.53 7.06
CA SER A 2 40.04 -2.80 8.19
C SER A 2 38.68 -3.39 8.52
N GLN A 3 38.58 -4.04 9.69
CA GLN A 3 37.31 -4.53 10.22
C GLN A 3 36.43 -3.33 10.53
N GLN A 4 35.31 -3.22 9.81
CA GLN A 4 34.30 -2.21 10.07
C GLN A 4 33.51 -2.66 11.31
N ALA A 5 33.72 -1.95 12.42
CA ALA A 5 33.01 -2.19 13.66
C ALA A 5 31.51 -2.02 13.46
N SER A 6 30.74 -3.06 13.77
CA SER A 6 29.28 -3.04 13.78
C SER A 6 28.77 -2.06 14.84
N SER A 7 28.04 -1.03 14.43
CA SER A 7 27.27 -0.13 15.29
C SER A 7 26.10 -0.87 15.94
N LEU A 8 26.39 -1.68 16.95
CA LEU A 8 25.38 -2.37 17.75
C LEU A 8 24.65 -1.37 18.64
N GLY A 9 23.50 -0.87 18.19
CA GLY A 9 22.38 -0.58 19.10
C GLY A 9 21.67 0.78 19.05
N THR A 10 22.00 1.69 18.13
CA THR A 10 21.38 3.04 18.11
C THR A 10 20.57 3.39 16.86
N GLU A 11 20.64 2.60 15.80
CA GLU A 11 20.00 2.92 14.53
C GLU A 11 19.12 1.76 14.04
N PRO A 12 17.98 2.06 13.39
CA PRO A 12 17.13 1.03 12.80
C PRO A 12 17.88 0.28 11.68
N PRO A 13 17.45 -0.95 11.33
CA PRO A 13 18.12 -1.76 10.29
C PRO A 13 18.29 -1.01 8.96
N TRP A 14 17.33 -0.17 8.61
CA TRP A 14 17.43 0.79 7.52
C TRP A 14 16.52 2.00 7.79
N CYS A 15 16.87 3.16 7.21
CA CYS A 15 16.11 4.40 7.37
C CYS A 15 15.79 5.04 6.00
N GLY A 16 14.51 5.31 5.74
CA GLY A 16 14.02 6.03 4.57
C GLY A 16 12.51 5.87 4.36
N TRP A 17 12.04 6.23 3.16
CA TRP A 17 10.62 6.22 2.80
C TRP A 17 10.33 5.16 1.75
N ILE A 18 9.49 4.18 2.08
CA ILE A 18 9.00 3.25 1.07
C ILE A 18 7.84 3.96 0.36
N GLU A 19 7.97 4.28 -0.92
CA GLU A 19 6.91 4.92 -1.69
C GLU A 19 6.10 3.87 -2.44
N THR A 20 6.80 3.10 -3.24
CA THR A 20 6.26 2.20 -4.27
C THR A 20 6.42 0.73 -3.91
N THR A 21 5.73 -0.15 -4.65
CA THR A 21 5.98 -1.59 -4.60
C THR A 21 7.42 -1.88 -4.99
N GLY A 22 7.96 -1.20 -6.01
CA GLY A 22 9.37 -1.29 -6.39
C GLY A 22 10.33 -1.03 -5.23
N ASP A 23 10.11 0.02 -4.44
CA ASP A 23 10.94 0.31 -3.26
C ASP A 23 10.90 -0.82 -2.22
N ALA A 24 9.73 -1.41 -1.99
CA ALA A 24 9.59 -2.52 -1.06
C ALA A 24 10.36 -3.75 -1.56
N LEU A 25 10.28 -4.04 -2.86
CA LEU A 25 11.01 -5.13 -3.50
C LEU A 25 12.53 -4.93 -3.40
N LEU A 26 13.03 -3.70 -3.60
CA LEU A 26 14.44 -3.38 -3.44
C LEU A 26 14.93 -3.63 -2.01
N ILE A 27 14.14 -3.26 -0.99
CA ILE A 27 14.50 -3.49 0.41
C ILE A 27 14.46 -4.98 0.76
N LEU A 28 13.47 -5.73 0.27
CA LEU A 28 13.43 -7.19 0.46
C LEU A 28 14.62 -7.88 -0.20
N GLU A 29 14.97 -7.49 -1.43
CA GLU A 29 16.13 -8.01 -2.15
C GLU A 29 17.44 -7.67 -1.41
N ALA A 30 17.59 -6.44 -0.92
CA ALA A 30 18.75 -6.02 -0.12
C ALA A 30 18.86 -6.83 1.17
N ALA A 31 17.74 -7.08 1.86
CA ALA A 31 17.68 -7.88 3.07
C ALA A 31 18.01 -9.36 2.80
N ARG A 32 17.53 -9.92 1.69
CA ARG A 32 17.85 -11.28 1.24
C ARG A 32 19.35 -11.45 0.96
N ARG A 33 20.00 -10.42 0.41
CA ARG A 33 21.46 -10.37 0.18
C ARG A 33 22.28 -10.07 1.43
N GLY A 34 21.65 -9.79 2.57
CA GLY A 34 22.33 -9.43 3.81
C GLY A 34 22.90 -8.00 3.82
N LEU A 35 22.50 -7.14 2.88
CA LEU A 35 22.89 -5.72 2.85
C LEU A 35 22.14 -4.90 3.90
N ILE A 36 20.91 -5.33 4.22
CA ILE A 36 20.09 -4.77 5.29
C ILE A 36 19.85 -5.87 6.33
N PRO A 37 20.06 -5.62 7.64
CA PRO A 37 19.80 -6.61 8.66
C PRO A 37 18.32 -7.02 8.71
N ARG A 38 18.06 -8.32 8.77
CA ARG A 38 16.73 -8.88 9.02
C ARG A 38 16.49 -9.03 10.52
N VAL A 39 15.24 -8.84 10.93
CA VAL A 39 14.79 -9.13 12.29
C VAL A 39 14.53 -10.63 12.41
N THR A 40 15.33 -11.31 13.22
CA THR A 40 15.29 -12.77 13.41
C THR A 40 14.61 -13.20 14.72
N ARG A 41 14.09 -12.25 15.50
CA ARG A 41 13.31 -12.49 16.72
C ARG A 41 12.49 -11.26 17.07
N ARG A 42 11.51 -11.41 17.98
CA ARG A 42 10.77 -10.25 18.48
C ARG A 42 11.71 -9.21 19.09
N LEU A 43 11.38 -7.94 18.83
CA LEU A 43 12.09 -6.81 19.42
C LEU A 43 11.86 -6.77 20.94
N VAL A 44 12.94 -6.59 21.69
CA VAL A 44 12.87 -6.28 23.12
C VAL A 44 12.52 -4.81 23.32
N GLU A 45 12.12 -4.42 24.53
CA GLU A 45 11.66 -3.06 24.84
C GLU A 45 12.71 -1.98 24.50
N ALA A 46 14.00 -2.28 24.69
CA ALA A 46 15.07 -1.37 24.31
C ALA A 46 15.15 -1.16 22.78
N GLU A 47 14.99 -2.22 21.99
CA GLU A 47 15.04 -2.18 20.52
C GLU A 47 13.80 -1.51 19.93
N ARG A 48 12.65 -1.52 20.62
CA ARG A 48 11.45 -0.79 20.20
C ARG A 48 11.67 0.72 20.14
N LYS A 49 12.68 1.25 20.83
CA LYS A 49 13.08 2.66 20.72
C LYS A 49 13.61 3.02 19.33
N LEU A 50 14.04 2.03 18.54
CA LEU A 50 14.42 2.20 17.14
C LEU A 50 13.22 2.41 16.22
N ILE A 51 11.98 2.27 16.71
CA ILE A 51 10.77 2.51 15.92
C ILE A 51 10.50 4.01 15.89
N THR A 52 11.15 4.67 14.94
CA THR A 52 10.97 6.10 14.68
C THR A 52 10.60 6.34 13.22
N SER A 53 10.29 7.59 12.87
CA SER A 53 10.12 7.97 11.47
C SER A 53 11.33 7.58 10.63
N GLY A 54 11.08 7.05 9.43
CA GLY A 54 12.06 6.49 8.52
C GLY A 54 12.40 5.02 8.78
N SER A 55 12.11 4.46 9.95
CA SER A 55 12.58 3.12 10.30
C SER A 55 11.91 2.05 9.46
N VAL A 56 12.71 1.14 8.90
CA VAL A 56 12.22 -0.02 8.14
C VAL A 56 12.79 -1.30 8.73
N PHE A 57 11.90 -2.28 8.93
CA PHE A 57 12.21 -3.60 9.43
C PHE A 57 11.76 -4.65 8.43
N VAL A 58 12.62 -5.64 8.19
CA VAL A 58 12.30 -6.82 7.37
C VAL A 58 12.42 -8.07 8.22
N PHE A 59 11.47 -8.99 8.12
CA PHE A 59 11.58 -10.31 8.74
C PHE A 59 10.97 -11.39 7.86
N ASP A 60 11.49 -12.60 8.02
CA ASP A 60 10.99 -13.83 7.44
C ASP A 60 10.25 -14.62 8.53
N GLU A 61 9.06 -15.16 8.23
CA GLU A 61 8.26 -15.87 9.24
C GLU A 61 8.94 -17.13 9.78
N ASP A 62 9.65 -17.88 8.93
CA ASP A 62 10.28 -19.15 9.32
C ASP A 62 11.52 -18.90 10.16
N GLU A 63 12.39 -17.98 9.73
CA GLU A 63 13.61 -17.62 10.47
C GLU A 63 13.30 -16.94 11.80
N SER A 64 12.32 -16.03 11.83
CA SER A 64 12.06 -15.20 13.01
C SER A 64 11.00 -15.76 13.96
N GLY A 65 10.13 -16.65 13.48
CA GLY A 65 8.92 -17.07 14.18
C GLY A 65 7.88 -15.95 14.38
N ILE A 66 8.06 -14.78 13.77
CA ILE A 66 7.15 -13.65 13.91
C ILE A 66 6.10 -13.72 12.81
N LYS A 67 4.85 -14.02 13.16
CA LYS A 67 3.71 -13.96 12.22
C LYS A 67 2.97 -12.62 12.20
N ARG A 68 3.18 -11.83 13.25
CA ARG A 68 2.54 -10.53 13.45
C ARG A 68 3.52 -9.60 14.14
N TRP A 69 3.72 -8.45 13.52
CA TRP A 69 4.55 -7.39 14.05
C TRP A 69 3.87 -6.71 15.25
N THR A 70 4.65 -6.50 16.32
CA THR A 70 4.18 -5.91 17.58
C THR A 70 5.14 -4.81 18.02
N ASP A 71 4.66 -3.58 18.07
CA ASP A 71 5.49 -2.38 18.27
C ASP A 71 5.11 -1.56 19.51
N GLY A 72 3.98 -1.87 20.17
CA GLY A 72 3.53 -1.17 21.38
C GLY A 72 2.73 0.12 21.13
N PHE A 73 2.52 0.51 19.87
CA PHE A 73 1.71 1.67 19.51
C PHE A 73 0.23 1.30 19.33
N PHE A 74 -0.64 2.30 19.49
CA PHE A 74 -2.06 2.19 19.17
C PHE A 74 -2.29 2.61 17.74
N TRP A 75 -2.85 1.70 16.94
CA TRP A 75 -3.03 1.90 15.50
C TRP A 75 -4.51 1.98 15.15
N SER A 76 -4.84 2.80 14.16
CA SER A 76 -6.13 2.75 13.48
C SER A 76 -6.39 1.40 12.84
N PRO A 77 -7.63 1.09 12.43
CA PRO A 77 -7.87 0.01 11.47
C PRO A 77 -7.06 0.22 10.18
N SER A 78 -6.69 -0.89 9.52
CA SER A 78 -5.90 -0.86 8.30
C SER A 78 -6.67 -0.24 7.13
N ARG A 79 -5.98 0.53 6.28
CA ARG A 79 -6.44 0.90 4.94
C ARG A 79 -5.52 0.35 3.87
N ILE A 80 -6.09 -0.07 2.75
CA ILE A 80 -5.32 -0.57 1.61
C ILE A 80 -4.89 0.62 0.76
N LEU A 81 -3.63 0.65 0.35
CA LEU A 81 -3.09 1.55 -0.66
C LEU A 81 -2.18 0.73 -1.58
N GLY A 82 -2.63 0.45 -2.80
CA GLY A 82 -1.94 -0.49 -3.70
C GLY A 82 -1.71 -1.84 -3.02
N ASN A 83 -0.45 -2.24 -2.90
CA ASN A 83 -0.05 -3.49 -2.24
C ASN A 83 0.13 -3.37 -0.72
N PHE A 84 0.01 -2.16 -0.16
CA PHE A 84 0.31 -1.88 1.24
C PHE A 84 -0.92 -1.86 2.13
N LEU A 85 -0.72 -2.16 3.42
CA LEU A 85 -1.66 -1.79 4.47
C LEU A 85 -1.09 -0.64 5.29
N LEU A 86 -1.87 0.42 5.45
CA LEU A 86 -1.54 1.63 6.19
C LEU A 86 -2.30 1.68 7.51
N TYR A 87 -1.61 2.22 8.52
CA TYR A 87 -2.11 2.47 9.85
C TYR A 87 -1.63 3.85 10.31
N ARG A 88 -2.46 4.55 11.06
CA ARG A 88 -2.10 5.83 11.70
C ARG A 88 -2.16 5.70 13.22
N GLU A 89 -1.19 6.28 13.91
CA GLU A 89 -1.14 6.28 15.37
C GLU A 89 -2.37 7.01 15.95
N THR A 90 -2.96 6.41 16.97
CA THR A 90 -4.12 6.95 17.70
C THR A 90 -3.77 7.19 19.16
N ASP A 91 -4.53 8.06 19.82
CA ASP A 91 -4.38 8.24 21.26
C ASP A 91 -4.94 7.04 22.02
N LYS A 92 -4.21 6.56 23.04
CA LYS A 92 -4.55 5.42 23.92
C LYS A 92 -5.97 5.47 24.54
N LYS A 93 -6.69 6.60 24.45
CA LYS A 93 -7.92 6.89 25.21
C LYS A 93 -9.24 6.74 24.44
N SER A 94 -9.26 6.42 23.13
CA SER A 94 -10.54 6.40 22.39
C SER A 94 -11.37 5.11 22.50
N GLY A 95 -10.97 4.13 23.31
CA GLY A 95 -11.62 2.82 23.41
C GLY A 95 -12.79 2.68 24.41
N SER A 96 -13.13 3.70 25.21
CA SER A 96 -14.21 3.57 26.21
C SER A 96 -15.52 4.22 25.75
N HIS A 97 -16.17 3.63 24.74
CA HIS A 97 -17.63 3.75 24.62
C HIS A 97 -18.30 2.77 25.60
N ARG A 98 -18.10 3.00 26.90
CA ARG A 98 -19.07 2.56 27.90
C ARG A 98 -19.98 3.75 28.14
N SER A 99 -21.20 3.62 27.65
CA SER A 99 -22.39 4.38 28.02
C SER A 99 -22.49 4.52 29.54
N GLY A 100 -21.81 5.53 30.07
CA GLY A 100 -21.92 5.99 31.44
C GLY A 100 -23.01 7.03 31.47
N ARG A 101 -24.24 6.55 31.62
CA ARG A 101 -25.45 7.33 31.89
C ARG A 101 -25.24 8.10 33.19
N GLN A 102 -24.71 9.32 33.11
CA GLN A 102 -24.62 10.21 34.26
C GLN A 102 -25.85 11.13 34.22
N SER A 103 -26.74 10.85 35.17
CA SER A 103 -27.94 11.60 35.49
C SER A 103 -27.61 13.04 35.82
N ASP A 104 -28.13 13.98 35.03
CA ASP A 104 -28.21 15.40 35.36
C ASP A 104 -29.06 15.61 36.61
N ALA A 105 -28.41 16.06 37.68
CA ALA A 105 -29.06 16.61 38.87
C ALA A 105 -28.85 18.13 38.90
N ARG A 106 -29.86 18.84 38.40
CA ARG A 106 -30.44 20.10 38.90
C ARG A 106 -29.51 21.09 39.63
N HIS A 107 -29.34 22.28 39.05
CA HIS A 107 -29.44 23.51 39.82
C HIS A 107 -30.04 24.65 38.97
N SER A 108 -31.16 25.18 39.45
CA SER A 108 -31.87 26.33 38.89
C SER A 108 -31.34 27.63 39.50
N SER A 109 -31.27 28.70 38.70
CA SER A 109 -31.77 30.05 39.07
C SER A 109 -31.75 31.01 37.84
N PRO A 110 -32.69 31.97 37.75
CA PRO A 110 -32.89 32.81 36.57
C PRO A 110 -32.35 34.23 36.73
N GLU A 111 -31.88 34.87 35.65
CA GLU A 111 -31.87 36.34 35.56
C GLU A 111 -31.79 36.86 34.12
N VAL A 112 -32.09 38.16 33.98
CA VAL A 112 -32.82 38.81 32.89
C VAL A 112 -31.91 39.43 31.80
N GLY A 113 -32.36 39.27 30.54
CA GLY A 113 -32.16 40.06 29.31
C GLY A 113 -31.03 41.10 29.15
N ARG A 114 -30.37 41.06 27.96
CA ARG A 114 -30.22 42.21 27.03
C ARG A 114 -29.58 41.81 25.69
N LYS A 115 -29.88 42.62 24.67
CA LYS A 115 -29.71 42.42 23.22
C LYS A 115 -28.27 42.47 22.70
N ALA A 116 -28.16 41.96 21.45
CA ALA A 116 -27.40 42.49 20.32
C ALA A 116 -26.04 41.83 19.97
N GLY A 117 -26.07 41.06 18.89
CA GLY A 117 -25.19 41.23 17.74
C GLY A 117 -23.68 41.15 18.00
N GLN A 118 -23.12 39.95 17.94
CA GLN A 118 -21.74 39.80 17.50
C GLN A 118 -21.60 38.60 16.57
N THR A 119 -21.29 38.93 15.33
CA THR A 119 -20.93 38.05 14.23
C THR A 119 -19.78 37.13 14.66
N THR A 120 -20.04 35.84 14.81
CA THR A 120 -18.98 34.84 14.86
C THR A 120 -18.47 34.66 13.45
N SER A 121 -17.38 35.37 13.14
CA SER A 121 -16.47 35.03 12.05
C SER A 121 -15.96 33.62 12.30
N ARG A 122 -16.69 32.64 11.77
CA ARG A 122 -16.16 31.29 11.52
C ARG A 122 -15.08 31.48 10.46
N THR A 123 -13.84 31.63 10.92
CA THR A 123 -12.65 31.53 10.07
C THR A 123 -12.65 30.13 9.47
N ARG A 124 -13.21 30.13 8.27
CA ARG A 124 -13.17 29.10 7.24
C ARG A 124 -11.70 29.02 6.79
N GLY A 125 -10.96 28.08 7.38
CA GLY A 125 -9.69 27.58 6.87
C GLY A 125 -9.71 26.10 7.21
N ASP A 126 -9.70 25.16 6.29
CA ASP A 126 -8.86 25.11 5.11
C ASP A 126 -9.56 24.22 4.07
N ALA A 127 -10.05 24.83 3.00
CA ALA A 127 -10.61 24.15 1.83
C ALA A 127 -9.90 24.65 0.55
N SER A 128 -8.65 25.08 0.70
CA SER A 128 -7.66 25.14 -0.36
C SER A 128 -6.78 23.92 -0.14
N LEU A 129 -6.79 22.91 -0.99
CA LEU A 129 -5.84 22.82 -2.09
C LEU A 129 -6.25 21.62 -2.94
N LEU A 130 -6.86 21.88 -4.10
CA LEU A 130 -7.21 20.85 -5.10
C LEU A 130 -5.98 20.15 -5.73
N GLY A 131 -4.76 20.54 -5.33
CA GLY A 131 -3.50 19.83 -5.61
C GLY A 131 -2.91 19.04 -4.44
N SER A 132 -3.49 19.13 -3.23
CA SER A 132 -3.00 18.46 -2.01
C SER A 132 -3.69 17.11 -1.74
N ASP A 133 -4.83 16.84 -2.38
CA ASP A 133 -5.62 15.63 -2.11
C ASP A 133 -4.92 14.35 -2.64
N LYS A 134 -4.17 14.43 -3.74
CA LYS A 134 -3.43 13.27 -4.29
C LYS A 134 -2.20 12.92 -3.46
N SER A 135 -1.40 13.91 -3.06
CA SER A 135 -0.24 13.70 -2.19
C SER A 135 -0.68 13.18 -0.82
N GLN A 136 -1.69 13.81 -0.21
CA GLN A 136 -2.23 13.34 1.06
C GLN A 136 -2.78 11.92 0.96
N ARG A 137 -3.52 11.57 -0.11
CA ARG A 137 -4.03 10.20 -0.30
C ARG A 137 -2.91 9.16 -0.43
N THR A 138 -1.76 9.53 -0.98
CA THR A 138 -0.59 8.64 -1.04
C THR A 138 0.04 8.45 0.35
N LEU A 139 0.07 9.51 1.17
CA LEU A 139 0.70 9.48 2.49
C LEU A 139 -0.19 8.84 3.56
N VAL A 140 -1.51 9.02 3.50
CA VAL A 140 -2.45 8.55 4.53
C VAL A 140 -3.51 7.57 4.02
N GLY A 141 -3.58 7.31 2.72
CA GLY A 141 -4.64 6.49 2.13
C GLY A 141 -6.03 7.12 2.32
N SER A 142 -7.04 6.28 2.52
CA SER A 142 -8.41 6.69 2.85
C SER A 142 -8.65 6.88 4.36
N LEU A 143 -7.60 7.17 5.14
CA LEU A 143 -7.71 7.45 6.57
C LEU A 143 -8.21 8.88 6.84
N THR A 144 -9.38 9.22 6.29
CA THR A 144 -10.04 10.51 6.55
C THR A 144 -11.01 10.37 7.73
N ASP A 145 -10.50 10.79 8.89
CA ASP A 145 -11.19 11.39 10.04
C ASP A 145 -12.36 10.67 10.75
N THR A 146 -12.33 9.34 10.87
CA THR A 146 -13.27 8.59 11.75
C THR A 146 -12.70 8.25 13.13
N PHE A 147 -11.43 8.57 13.39
CA PHE A 147 -10.72 8.20 14.63
C PHE A 147 -10.00 9.39 15.22
N LYS A 148 -9.84 9.40 16.56
CA LYS A 148 -8.99 10.36 17.27
C LYS A 148 -7.52 10.04 17.01
N PHE A 149 -7.06 10.41 15.81
CA PHE A 149 -5.67 10.29 15.42
C PHE A 149 -4.82 11.22 16.27
N LYS A 150 -3.63 10.73 16.63
CA LYS A 150 -2.64 11.57 17.30
C LYS A 150 -2.13 12.62 16.31
N GLN A 151 -2.13 13.89 16.73
CA GLN A 151 -1.56 14.97 15.92
C GLN A 151 -0.06 14.74 15.74
N GLY A 152 0.43 14.82 14.49
CA GLY A 152 1.82 14.47 14.17
C GLY A 152 2.19 13.02 14.49
N GLY A 153 1.20 12.14 14.63
CA GLY A 153 1.39 10.73 14.96
C GLY A 153 2.15 9.96 13.89
N LEU A 154 2.73 8.84 14.29
CA LEU A 154 3.46 7.96 13.40
C LEU A 154 2.50 7.26 12.42
N MET A 155 2.95 7.04 11.19
CA MET A 155 2.32 6.16 10.22
C MET A 155 3.09 4.84 10.19
N LYS A 156 2.36 3.74 10.03
CA LYS A 156 2.94 2.42 9.74
C LYS A 156 2.41 1.94 8.40
N LYS A 157 3.31 1.56 7.52
CA LYS A 157 3.03 0.96 6.22
C LYS A 157 3.62 -0.44 6.17
N THR A 158 2.81 -1.42 5.83
CA THR A 158 3.22 -2.83 5.81
C THR A 158 3.05 -3.44 4.42
N PHE A 159 3.98 -4.31 4.07
CA PHE A 159 4.01 -5.06 2.81
C PHE A 159 4.41 -6.50 3.11
N SER A 160 3.88 -7.45 2.35
CA SER A 160 4.17 -8.87 2.57
C SER A 160 4.10 -9.63 1.26
N LEU A 161 5.03 -10.55 1.07
CA LEU A 161 5.10 -11.48 -0.05
C LEU A 161 5.37 -12.89 0.47
N THR A 162 4.85 -13.90 -0.22
CA THR A 162 5.15 -15.31 0.12
C THR A 162 6.09 -15.85 -0.94
N ILE A 163 7.21 -16.46 -0.53
CA ILE A 163 8.22 -17.01 -1.44
C ILE A 163 8.64 -18.36 -0.91
N GLY A 164 8.58 -19.39 -1.74
CA GLY A 164 8.88 -20.76 -1.32
C GLY A 164 7.99 -21.24 -0.16
N GLY A 165 6.76 -20.71 -0.05
CA GLY A 165 5.83 -21.02 1.04
C GLY A 165 6.09 -20.26 2.34
N VAL A 166 7.12 -19.41 2.41
CA VAL A 166 7.45 -18.61 3.58
C VAL A 166 7.08 -17.15 3.35
N ALA A 167 6.38 -16.54 4.31
CA ALA A 167 6.01 -15.13 4.21
C ALA A 167 7.17 -14.22 4.66
N GLN A 168 7.54 -13.29 3.80
CA GLN A 168 8.46 -12.19 4.09
C GLN A 168 7.66 -10.92 4.31
N HIS A 169 8.02 -10.18 5.35
CA HIS A 169 7.31 -8.98 5.76
C HIS A 169 8.25 -7.78 5.82
N LEU A 170 7.74 -6.65 5.34
CA LEU A 170 8.36 -5.33 5.48
C LEU A 170 7.43 -4.44 6.30
N ILE A 171 7.99 -3.81 7.33
CA ILE A 171 7.31 -2.84 8.19
C ILE A 171 8.06 -1.52 8.09
N SER A 172 7.40 -0.49 7.55
CA SER A 172 7.94 0.87 7.40
C SER A 172 7.19 1.84 8.29
N TYR A 173 7.94 2.74 8.92
CA TYR A 173 7.43 3.81 9.76
C TYR A 173 7.83 5.16 9.21
N TYR A 174 6.92 6.12 9.24
CA TYR A 174 7.21 7.50 8.85
C TYR A 174 6.25 8.46 9.53
N LYS A 175 6.64 9.72 9.64
CA LYS A 175 5.69 10.81 9.85
C LYS A 175 5.47 11.53 8.53
N VAL A 176 4.23 11.94 8.29
CA VAL A 176 3.84 12.71 7.10
C VAL A 176 4.74 13.93 6.91
N GLU A 177 5.03 14.66 7.99
CA GLU A 177 5.90 15.85 7.98
C GLU A 177 7.32 15.59 7.45
N ASP A 178 7.91 14.42 7.75
CA ASP A 178 9.27 14.10 7.34
C ASP A 178 9.37 13.83 5.84
N VAL A 179 8.25 13.44 5.24
CA VAL A 179 8.15 13.02 3.85
C VAL A 179 7.85 14.22 2.99
N GLU A 180 6.88 15.04 3.42
CA GLU A 180 6.55 16.31 2.76
C GLU A 180 7.75 17.27 2.75
N GLN A 181 8.59 17.23 3.79
CA GLN A 181 9.81 18.04 3.87
C GLN A 181 11.03 17.37 3.22
N GLY A 182 10.87 16.21 2.58
CA GLY A 182 11.93 15.52 1.84
C GLY A 182 13.07 15.00 2.70
N ARG A 183 12.86 14.77 4.00
CA ARG A 183 13.90 14.23 4.92
C ARG A 183 14.16 12.75 4.71
N LEU A 184 13.18 12.02 4.17
CA LEU A 184 13.26 10.58 3.96
C LEU A 184 13.38 10.29 2.47
N ARG A 185 14.49 9.66 2.08
CA ARG A 185 14.74 9.22 0.69
C ARG A 185 14.12 7.86 0.42
N SER A 186 13.68 7.62 -0.81
CA SER A 186 13.18 6.31 -1.23
C SER A 186 14.31 5.38 -1.66
N PRO A 187 14.18 4.05 -1.50
CA PRO A 187 15.15 3.07 -1.99
C PRO A 187 15.54 3.28 -3.45
N SER A 188 14.55 3.49 -4.33
CA SER A 188 14.77 3.74 -5.76
C SER A 188 15.55 5.04 -6.06
N SER A 189 15.57 6.01 -5.15
CA SER A 189 16.40 7.22 -5.29
C SER A 189 17.87 7.01 -4.90
N LEU A 190 18.21 5.87 -4.29
CA LEU A 190 19.56 5.56 -3.82
C LEU A 190 20.29 4.69 -4.84
N PRO A 191 21.41 5.13 -5.44
CA PRO A 191 22.13 4.33 -6.43
C PRO A 191 22.52 2.92 -5.95
N GLU A 192 22.87 2.79 -4.68
CA GLU A 192 23.25 1.53 -4.04
C GLU A 192 22.10 0.51 -3.95
N LEU A 193 20.85 0.96 -3.89
CA LEU A 193 19.66 0.11 -3.87
C LEU A 193 19.02 0.01 -5.25
N ALA A 194 18.92 1.11 -5.99
CA ALA A 194 18.34 1.16 -7.32
C ALA A 194 19.07 0.28 -8.35
N SER A 195 20.36 0.01 -8.12
CA SER A 195 21.15 -0.91 -8.95
C SER A 195 20.91 -2.40 -8.66
N LEU A 196 20.14 -2.74 -7.62
CA LEU A 196 19.83 -4.13 -7.30
C LEU A 196 18.85 -4.71 -8.33
N SER A 197 19.25 -5.83 -8.93
CA SER A 197 18.32 -6.67 -9.70
C SER A 197 17.39 -7.41 -8.74
N ILE A 198 16.10 -7.09 -8.76
CA ILE A 198 15.06 -7.81 -8.01
C ILE A 198 15.00 -9.26 -8.53
N SER A 199 15.07 -10.23 -7.63
CA SER A 199 15.04 -11.66 -8.02
C SER A 199 13.67 -12.05 -8.60
N PRO A 200 13.61 -12.90 -9.65
CA PRO A 200 12.36 -13.34 -10.28
C PRO A 200 11.31 -13.92 -9.32
N GLU A 201 11.76 -14.57 -8.24
CA GLU A 201 10.90 -15.13 -7.18
C GLU A 201 10.05 -14.08 -6.45
N TYR A 202 10.49 -12.81 -6.43
CA TYR A 202 9.71 -11.70 -5.89
C TYR A 202 8.66 -11.15 -6.86
N LEU A 203 8.68 -11.57 -8.13
CA LEU A 203 7.88 -10.98 -9.20
C LEU A 203 6.69 -11.84 -9.62
N ASP A 204 6.36 -12.88 -8.86
CA ASP A 204 5.16 -13.66 -9.11
C ASP A 204 3.90 -12.83 -8.80
N LYS A 205 3.07 -12.65 -9.83
CA LYS A 205 1.88 -11.79 -9.81
C LYS A 205 0.83 -12.26 -8.81
N GLU A 206 0.78 -13.54 -8.47
CA GLU A 206 -0.19 -14.09 -7.51
C GLU A 206 0.00 -13.55 -6.08
N HIS A 207 1.20 -13.06 -5.77
CA HIS A 207 1.50 -12.53 -4.44
C HIS A 207 1.06 -11.07 -4.24
N PHE A 208 0.55 -10.40 -5.27
CA PHE A 208 0.20 -8.98 -5.22
C PHE A 208 -1.30 -8.76 -5.27
N ARG A 209 -1.77 -7.76 -4.51
CA ARG A 209 -3.16 -7.26 -4.63
C ARG A 209 -3.32 -6.45 -5.91
N ASN A 210 -2.26 -5.72 -6.27
CA ASN A 210 -2.15 -4.88 -7.45
C ASN A 210 -0.82 -5.20 -8.15
N PRO A 211 -0.79 -6.17 -9.07
CA PRO A 211 0.45 -6.68 -9.65
C PRO A 211 1.27 -5.58 -10.35
N PRO A 212 2.60 -5.51 -10.10
CA PRO A 212 3.46 -4.56 -10.79
C PRO A 212 3.64 -4.91 -12.27
N LYS A 213 4.08 -3.95 -13.07
CA LYS A 213 4.48 -4.17 -14.46
C LYS A 213 5.79 -4.96 -14.48
N ILE A 214 5.76 -6.07 -15.20
CA ILE A 214 6.87 -7.00 -15.32
C ILE A 214 7.07 -7.30 -16.80
N GLU A 215 8.29 -7.14 -17.28
CA GLU A 215 8.68 -7.46 -18.66
C GLU A 215 9.75 -8.55 -18.67
N ALA A 216 9.79 -9.35 -19.74
CA ALA A 216 10.87 -10.30 -19.95
C ALA A 216 12.11 -9.58 -20.47
N GLY A 217 13.24 -9.73 -19.76
CA GLY A 217 14.52 -9.23 -20.22
C GLY A 217 15.02 -9.99 -21.47
N PRO A 218 16.16 -9.57 -22.05
CA PRO A 218 16.79 -10.29 -23.17
C PRO A 218 17.15 -11.76 -22.85
N ASP A 219 17.28 -12.07 -21.56
CA ASP A 219 17.51 -13.39 -20.98
C ASP A 219 16.21 -14.21 -20.80
N GLY A 220 15.06 -13.65 -21.13
CA GLY A 220 13.74 -14.25 -20.92
C GLY A 220 13.26 -14.22 -19.46
N LEU A 221 14.04 -13.62 -18.55
CA LEU A 221 13.70 -13.57 -17.12
C LEU A 221 12.80 -12.37 -16.83
N PRO A 222 11.81 -12.50 -15.91
CA PRO A 222 10.96 -11.39 -15.54
C PRO A 222 11.76 -10.32 -14.79
N ARG A 223 11.54 -9.05 -15.15
CA ARG A 223 12.13 -7.88 -14.51
C ARG A 223 11.03 -6.88 -14.17
N TYR A 224 11.09 -6.31 -12.97
CA TYR A 224 10.22 -5.21 -12.57
C TYR A 224 10.51 -3.99 -13.45
N VAL A 225 9.48 -3.40 -14.05
CA VAL A 225 9.62 -2.19 -14.88
C VAL A 225 8.82 -1.00 -14.36
N GLY A 226 7.89 -1.22 -13.42
CA GLY A 226 7.15 -0.13 -12.80
C GLY A 226 5.91 -0.56 -12.04
N GLU A 227 5.24 0.43 -11.43
CA GLU A 227 3.92 0.27 -10.85
C GLU A 227 2.87 0.03 -11.95
N PRO A 228 1.73 -0.60 -11.62
CA PRO A 228 0.62 -0.72 -12.57
C PRO A 228 0.10 0.66 -13.00
N ASP A 229 -0.46 0.73 -14.21
CA ASP A 229 -1.16 1.95 -14.65
C ASP A 229 -2.31 2.21 -13.68
N GLU A 230 -2.35 3.41 -13.10
CA GLU A 230 -3.54 3.85 -12.36
C GLU A 230 -4.69 3.85 -13.39
N LEU A 231 -5.64 2.93 -13.22
CA LEU A 231 -6.88 2.95 -13.99
C LEU A 231 -7.63 4.22 -13.60
N ASP A 232 -7.28 5.33 -14.25
CA ASP A 232 -8.09 6.53 -14.23
C ASP A 232 -9.49 6.10 -14.68
N GLY A 233 -10.47 6.25 -13.80
CA GLY A 233 -11.90 6.03 -14.07
C GLY A 233 -12.49 7.06 -15.04
N SER A 234 -11.71 7.47 -16.04
CA SER A 234 -12.11 8.29 -17.16
C SER A 234 -11.96 7.44 -18.41
N SER A 235 -13.01 6.68 -18.72
CA SER A 235 -13.25 6.24 -20.09
C SER A 235 -13.44 7.48 -20.97
N SER A 236 -12.35 8.06 -21.48
CA SER A 236 -12.43 8.98 -22.60
C SER A 236 -12.51 8.14 -23.86
N LEU A 237 -13.74 7.92 -24.33
CA LEU A 237 -13.99 7.61 -25.74
C LEU A 237 -13.41 8.77 -26.55
N SER A 238 -12.24 8.59 -27.15
CA SER A 238 -11.72 9.49 -28.18
C SER A 238 -11.73 8.77 -29.51
N ASP A 239 -12.81 9.03 -30.25
CA ASP A 239 -12.86 9.27 -31.69
C ASP A 239 -11.68 8.74 -32.52
N ALA A 240 -11.92 7.64 -33.23
CA ALA A 240 -11.21 7.36 -34.47
C ALA A 240 -12.15 7.74 -35.63
N ALA A 241 -12.20 9.03 -35.94
CA ALA A 241 -12.80 9.54 -37.16
C ALA A 241 -11.95 9.11 -38.36
N SER A 242 -12.66 8.52 -39.32
CA SER A 242 -12.24 8.05 -40.62
C SER A 242 -11.44 9.07 -41.44
N VAL A 243 -10.34 8.64 -42.04
CA VAL A 243 -9.89 9.18 -43.34
C VAL A 243 -9.13 8.10 -44.12
N SER A 244 -9.79 7.58 -45.16
CA SER A 244 -9.17 6.82 -46.24
C SER A 244 -8.51 7.78 -47.25
N PRO A 245 -7.55 7.28 -48.05
CA PRO A 245 -7.73 7.42 -49.49
C PRO A 245 -7.46 6.13 -50.27
N ALA A 246 -8.13 6.04 -51.41
CA ALA A 246 -8.18 4.93 -52.36
C ALA A 246 -6.98 4.89 -53.32
N LEU A 247 -6.73 3.73 -53.97
CA LEU A 247 -6.76 3.53 -55.44
C LEU A 247 -6.23 2.14 -55.88
N LEU A 248 -7.05 1.44 -56.69
CA LEU A 248 -6.78 0.52 -57.84
C LEU A 248 -5.86 -0.72 -57.61
N SER A 249 -6.12 -1.93 -58.09
CA SER A 249 -6.77 -2.43 -59.31
C SER A 249 -7.01 -3.96 -59.18
N GLU A 250 -8.08 -4.49 -59.79
CA GLU A 250 -8.24 -5.91 -60.18
C GLU A 250 -7.39 -6.24 -61.45
N PRO A 251 -7.20 -7.50 -61.94
CA PRO A 251 -8.18 -8.61 -61.90
C PRO A 251 -7.67 -10.10 -61.87
N GLN A 252 -8.64 -11.00 -61.63
CA GLN A 252 -8.89 -12.32 -62.28
C GLN A 252 -7.99 -13.57 -62.03
N LEU A 253 -8.56 -14.65 -61.45
CA LEU A 253 -8.98 -15.91 -62.13
C LEU A 253 -9.08 -17.17 -61.21
N VAL A 254 -10.23 -17.85 -61.35
CA VAL A 254 -10.50 -19.32 -61.41
C VAL A 254 -10.69 -20.18 -60.15
N GLU A 255 -11.81 -20.90 -60.22
CA GLU A 255 -12.47 -21.89 -59.35
C GLU A 255 -11.65 -23.17 -59.04
N THR A 256 -11.86 -23.80 -57.87
CA THR A 256 -12.74 -24.99 -57.70
C THR A 256 -12.48 -25.73 -56.36
N SER A 257 -13.60 -26.02 -55.67
CA SER A 257 -13.91 -27.18 -54.82
C SER A 257 -13.00 -27.62 -53.65
N THR A 258 -13.54 -27.64 -52.42
CA THR A 258 -14.11 -28.84 -51.74
C THR A 258 -14.54 -28.53 -50.29
N PRO A 259 -15.51 -29.27 -49.70
CA PRO A 259 -16.17 -28.90 -48.45
C PRO A 259 -15.69 -29.72 -47.23
N SER A 260 -15.65 -29.11 -46.04
CA SER A 260 -15.76 -29.87 -44.78
C SER A 260 -16.25 -29.02 -43.59
N THR A 261 -17.56 -28.98 -43.39
CA THR A 261 -18.20 -28.46 -42.17
C THR A 261 -18.75 -29.62 -41.35
N LYS A 262 -18.03 -30.03 -40.30
CA LYS A 262 -18.60 -30.85 -39.22
C LYS A 262 -19.08 -29.94 -38.09
N ARG A 263 -20.36 -29.62 -38.21
CA ARG A 263 -21.41 -29.39 -37.21
C ARG A 263 -21.02 -29.52 -35.72
N ALA A 264 -21.34 -28.44 -35.01
CA ALA A 264 -21.39 -28.29 -33.56
C ALA A 264 -22.32 -29.29 -32.83
N LYS A 265 -21.91 -29.67 -31.61
CA LYS A 265 -22.78 -30.16 -30.52
C LYS A 265 -22.80 -29.03 -29.48
N ARG A 266 -23.86 -28.23 -29.36
CA ARG A 266 -25.14 -28.46 -28.66
C ARG A 266 -24.96 -28.68 -27.14
N TYR A 267 -25.07 -27.54 -26.43
CA TYR A 267 -25.89 -27.26 -25.25
C TYR A 267 -26.41 -28.44 -24.41
N GLU A 268 -26.03 -28.44 -23.12
CA GLU A 268 -26.72 -29.15 -22.02
C GLU A 268 -26.99 -28.12 -20.90
N PRO A 269 -28.23 -28.04 -20.37
CA PRO A 269 -28.67 -27.04 -19.39
C PRO A 269 -28.47 -27.49 -17.93
N TYR A 270 -28.61 -26.52 -17.03
CA TYR A 270 -28.72 -26.61 -15.57
C TYR A 270 -29.29 -27.93 -15.03
N ASP A 271 -28.62 -28.52 -14.04
CA ASP A 271 -29.30 -29.22 -12.95
C ASP A 271 -28.69 -28.89 -11.58
N SER A 272 -29.60 -28.79 -10.63
CA SER A 272 -29.50 -28.27 -9.29
C SER A 272 -29.84 -29.39 -8.30
N SER A 273 -28.93 -29.73 -7.39
CA SER A 273 -29.29 -30.43 -6.14
C SER A 273 -28.17 -30.28 -5.11
N LYS A 274 -28.38 -29.41 -4.11
CA LYS A 274 -28.85 -29.74 -2.75
C LYS A 274 -27.95 -30.71 -1.98
N ARG A 275 -27.13 -30.11 -1.11
CA ARG A 275 -26.52 -30.73 0.09
C ARG A 275 -27.59 -31.24 1.06
N PRO A 276 -27.31 -32.29 1.84
CA PRO A 276 -27.84 -32.44 3.18
C PRO A 276 -26.81 -32.02 4.25
N ARG A 277 -27.35 -31.57 5.38
CA ARG A 277 -26.68 -31.20 6.64
C ARG A 277 -26.93 -32.31 7.67
N LYS A 278 -26.08 -32.31 8.71
CA LYS A 278 -26.06 -33.11 9.97
C LYS A 278 -25.15 -34.34 9.89
N GLN A 279 -24.33 -34.64 10.91
CA GLN A 279 -24.44 -34.35 12.34
C GLN A 279 -23.10 -33.92 12.94
#